data_AF-A0A8C4A036-F1
#
_entry.id   AF-A0A8C4A036-F1
#
_cell.length_a   1.000
_cell.length_b   1.000
_cell.length_c   1.000
_cell.angle_alpha   90.00
_cell.angle_beta   90.00
_cell.angle_gamma   90.00
#
_symmetry.space_group_name_H-M   'P 1'
#
loop_
_entity.id
_entity.type
_entity.pdbx_description
1 polymer ?
#
loop_
_entity_poly.entity_id
_entity_poly.type
_entity_poly.pdbx_seq_one_letter_code
_entity_poly.pdbx_strand_id
1 'polypeptide(L)' 'MSRKEPCQKQACDIQKCLQENLYSEVRCSHVIEAMRRCCAAHARSDSVSCSGFNTEDKTQSSSPRVALTSRSLHQSEAA' A
#
# COMPACT_ATOMS: atom_id res chain seq x y z
N MET A 1 -2.41 20.30 -13.05
CA MET A 1 -3.51 19.65 -12.31
C MET A 1 -3.06 18.23 -12.00
N SER A 2 -2.82 17.91 -10.73
CA SER A 2 -2.38 16.57 -10.33
C SER A 2 -3.39 15.54 -10.81
N ARG A 3 -2.95 14.54 -11.57
CA ARG A 3 -3.78 13.39 -11.93
C ARG A 3 -4.38 12.84 -10.63
N LYS A 4 -5.70 12.87 -10.51
CA LYS A 4 -6.40 12.27 -9.36
C LYS A 4 -6.17 10.77 -9.46
N GLU A 5 -5.36 10.26 -8.55
CA GLU A 5 -5.17 8.83 -8.38
C GLU A 5 -6.54 8.22 -7.99
N PRO A 6 -7.03 7.19 -8.71
CA PRO A 6 -8.41 6.71 -8.61
C PRO A 6 -8.75 6.18 -7.20
N CYS A 7 -7.75 5.67 -6.48
CA CYS A 7 -7.90 5.15 -5.12
C CYS A 7 -7.33 6.06 -4.02
N GLN A 8 -7.01 7.32 -4.34
CA GLN A 8 -6.44 8.25 -3.38
C GLN A 8 -7.38 8.54 -2.20
N LYS A 9 -8.69 8.63 -2.48
CA LYS A 9 -9.70 8.92 -1.45
C LYS A 9 -9.67 7.83 -0.36
N GLN A 10 -9.72 6.57 -0.79
CA GLN A 10 -9.69 5.40 0.09
C GLN A 10 -8.36 5.32 0.86
N ALA A 11 -7.23 5.64 0.20
CA ALA A 11 -5.94 5.72 0.88
C ALA A 11 -5.93 6.78 1.99
N CYS A 12 -6.48 7.96 1.74
CA CYS A 12 -6.62 9.02 2.75
C CYS A 12 -7.57 8.61 3.87
N ASP A 13 -8.69 7.96 3.55
CA ASP A 13 -9.66 7.48 4.53
C ASP A 13 -9.04 6.43 5.46
N ILE A 14 -8.14 5.57 4.96
CA ILE A 14 -7.38 4.62 5.79
C ILE A 14 -6.49 5.36 6.78
N GLN A 15 -5.72 6.36 6.32
CA GLN A 15 -4.83 7.14 7.19
C GLN A 15 -5.63 7.85 8.29
N LYS A 16 -6.75 8.46 7.94
CA LYS A 16 -7.64 9.10 8.91
C LYS A 16 -8.20 8.10 9.91
N CYS A 17 -8.72 6.97 9.43
CA CYS A 17 -9.27 5.93 10.30
C CYS A 17 -8.21 5.42 11.28
N LEU A 18 -6.98 5.17 10.81
CA LEU A 18 -5.88 4.74 11.67
C LEU A 18 -5.58 5.79 12.74
N GLN A 19 -5.49 7.07 12.39
CA GLN A 19 -5.26 8.13 13.36
C GLN A 19 -6.36 8.19 14.44
N GLU A 20 -7.62 8.05 14.05
CA GLU A 20 -8.77 8.06 14.97
C GLU A 20 -8.89 6.77 15.81
N ASN A 21 -8.32 5.66 15.34
CA ASN A 21 -8.42 4.34 15.97
C ASN A 21 -7.11 3.85 16.59
N LEU A 22 -6.18 4.75 16.91
CA LEU A 22 -4.88 4.40 17.52
C LEU A 22 -4.11 3.38 16.68
N TYR A 23 -4.20 3.51 15.36
CA TYR A 23 -3.61 2.64 14.35
C TYR A 23 -4.11 1.17 14.42
N SER A 24 -5.29 0.94 15.00
CA SER A 24 -5.91 -0.38 15.02
C SER A 24 -6.54 -0.71 13.65
N GLU A 25 -5.80 -1.44 12.82
CA GLU A 25 -6.26 -1.89 11.49
C GLU A 25 -7.57 -2.68 11.53
N VAL A 26 -7.80 -3.45 12.59
CA VAL A 26 -9.03 -4.25 12.77
C VAL A 26 -10.28 -3.37 12.74
N ARG A 27 -10.22 -2.17 13.35
CA ARG A 27 -11.33 -1.19 13.34
C ARG A 27 -11.50 -0.52 11.98
N CYS A 28 -10.41 -0.45 11.20
CA CYS A 28 -10.38 0.12 9.86
C CYS A 28 -10.55 -0.91 8.73
N SER A 29 -10.86 -2.17 9.07
CA SER A 29 -11.07 -3.28 8.12
C SER A 29 -11.99 -2.90 6.96
N HIS A 30 -13.10 -2.22 7.25
CA HIS A 30 -14.04 -1.74 6.24
C HIS A 30 -13.42 -0.79 5.20
N VAL A 31 -12.55 0.13 5.61
CA VAL A 31 -11.87 1.08 4.70
C VAL A 31 -10.75 0.39 3.93
N ILE A 32 -10.03 -0.52 4.59
CA ILE A 32 -8.99 -1.34 3.97
C ILE A 32 -9.60 -2.22 2.88
N GLU A 33 -10.74 -2.86 3.12
CA GLU A 33 -11.48 -3.60 2.10
C GLU A 33 -11.96 -2.72 0.95
N ALA A 34 -12.45 -1.51 1.25
CA ALA A 34 -12.85 -0.57 0.20
C ALA A 34 -11.66 -0.18 -0.70
N MET A 35 -10.47 -0.02 -0.13
CA MET A 35 -9.24 0.20 -0.90
C MET A 35 -8.87 -1.00 -1.76
N ARG A 36 -8.98 -2.23 -1.24
CA ARG A 36 -8.78 -3.45 -2.03
C ARG A 36 -9.72 -3.53 -3.23
N ARG A 37 -11.02 -3.26 -3.00
CA ARG A 37 -12.02 -3.24 -4.08
C ARG A 37 -11.71 -2.17 -5.12
N CYS A 38 -11.25 -0.99 -4.67
CA CYS A 38 -10.81 0.06 -5.58
C CYS A 38 -9.64 -0.41 -6.45
N CYS A 39 -8.63 -1.05 -5.84
CA CYS A 39 -7.47 -1.57 -6.56
C CYS A 39 -7.79 -2.77 -7.46
N ALA A 40 -8.83 -3.55 -7.15
CA ALA A 40 -9.32 -4.61 -8.03
C ALA A 40 -10.09 -4.04 -9.24
N ALA A 41 -10.75 -2.89 -9.07
CA ALA A 41 -11.52 -2.23 -10.13
C ALA A 41 -10.66 -1.40 -11.10
N HIS A 42 -9.48 -0.93 -10.67
CA HIS A 42 -8.59 -0.08 -11.46
C HIS A 42 -7.28 -0.78 -11.81
N ALA A 43 -6.83 -0.62 -13.06
CA ALA A 43 -5.55 -1.18 -13.49
C ALA A 43 -4.38 -0.51 -12.75
N ARG A 44 -3.38 -1.33 -12.37
CA ARG A 44 -2.21 -0.97 -11.55
C ARG A 44 -1.45 0.27 -12.04
N SER A 45 -1.48 0.52 -13.34
CA SER A 45 -0.79 1.63 -14.02
C SER A 45 -1.29 3.01 -13.61
N ASP A 46 -2.51 3.08 -13.06
CA ASP A 46 -3.19 4.34 -12.77
C ASP A 46 -3.15 4.72 -11.30
N SER A 47 -2.59 3.89 -10.41
CA SER A 47 -2.57 4.16 -8.97
C SER A 47 -1.35 3.61 -8.22
N VAL A 48 -0.47 4.51 -7.78
CA VAL A 48 0.66 4.25 -6.86
C VAL A 48 0.14 3.61 -5.57
N SER A 49 -0.98 4.11 -5.03
CA SER A 49 -1.57 3.61 -3.78
C SER A 49 -1.98 2.13 -3.84
N CYS A 50 -2.24 1.58 -5.02
CA CYS A 50 -2.61 0.18 -5.20
C CYS A 50 -1.42 -0.79 -5.28
N SER A 51 -0.20 -0.27 -5.34
CA SER A 51 1.02 -1.10 -5.35
C SER A 51 1.18 -1.90 -4.05
N GLY A 52 0.73 -1.35 -2.90
CA GLY A 52 0.82 -2.00 -1.59
C GLY A 52 -0.33 -2.96 -1.25
N PHE A 53 -1.47 -2.89 -1.93
CA PHE A 53 -2.68 -3.66 -1.60
C PHE A 53 -2.83 -4.99 -2.34
N ASN A 54 -2.01 -5.22 -3.38
CA ASN A 54 -2.11 -6.38 -4.28
C ASN A 54 -1.46 -7.67 -3.74
N THR A 55 -0.99 -7.69 -2.49
CA THR A 55 -0.24 -8.84 -1.94
C THR A 55 -1.12 -9.80 -1.14
N GLU A 56 -2.42 -9.52 -0.97
CA GLU A 56 -3.23 -10.16 0.07
C GLU A 56 -4.40 -10.99 -0.45
N ASP A 57 -4.27 -11.60 -1.63
CA ASP A 57 -5.15 -12.70 -2.07
C ASP A 57 -4.50 -14.08 -1.85
N LYS A 58 -3.24 -14.13 -1.39
CA LYS A 58 -2.63 -15.34 -0.86
C LYS A 58 -1.92 -15.03 0.44
N THR A 59 -2.05 -15.94 1.40
CA THR A 59 -1.34 -15.98 2.69
C THR A 59 -1.94 -15.12 3.82
N GLN A 60 -3.12 -15.52 4.31
CA GLN A 60 -3.32 -15.60 5.76
C GLN A 60 -2.36 -16.66 6.33
N SER A 61 -1.10 -16.28 6.56
CA SER A 61 -0.13 -16.95 7.44
C SER A 61 1.24 -16.29 7.23
N SER A 62 1.95 -16.00 8.32
CA SER A 62 3.35 -15.53 8.41
C SER A 62 3.67 -14.07 8.05
N SER A 63 3.80 -13.27 9.12
CA SER A 63 4.60 -12.03 9.24
C SER A 63 6.08 -12.23 8.84
N PRO A 64 6.94 -11.19 8.79
CA PRO A 64 6.86 -9.92 8.07
C PRO A 64 7.97 -9.88 6.98
N ARG A 65 7.75 -9.22 5.84
CA ARG A 65 8.91 -8.81 5.01
C ARG A 65 8.72 -7.39 4.50
N VAL A 66 9.32 -6.48 5.26
CA VAL A 66 9.94 -5.27 4.71
C VAL A 66 10.82 -5.74 3.55
N ALA A 67 10.44 -5.39 2.32
CA ALA A 67 11.38 -5.39 1.22
C ALA A 67 12.31 -4.19 1.42
N LEU A 68 13.22 -4.30 2.40
CA LEU A 68 14.47 -3.56 2.36
C LEU A 68 15.17 -4.12 1.13
N THR A 69 15.03 -3.43 0.00
CA THR A 69 15.88 -3.66 -1.15
C THR A 69 17.29 -3.38 -0.66
N SER A 70 18.06 -4.44 -0.45
CA SER A 70 19.52 -4.37 -0.44
C SER A 70 19.94 -3.68 -1.73
N ARG A 71 20.14 -2.36 -1.71
CA ARG A 71 20.96 -1.71 -2.72
C ARG A 71 22.40 -1.98 -2.29
N SER A 72 22.97 -2.99 -2.93
CA SER A 72 24.38 -3.29 -2.95
C SER A 72 25.22 -2.02 -2.90
N LEU A 73 26.21 -2.02 -2.01
CA LEU A 73 27.42 -1.24 -2.15
C LEU A 73 27.86 -1.31 -3.62
N HIS A 74 27.75 -0.19 -4.33
CA HIS A 74 28.36 -0.04 -5.63
C HIS A 74 29.86 0.17 -5.38
N GLN A 75 30.60 -0.93 -5.32
CA GLN A 75 32.04 -0.91 -5.46
C GLN A 75 32.31 -0.66 -6.95
N SER A 76 32.84 0.51 -7.30
CA SER A 76 33.58 0.71 -8.54
C SER A 76 34.61 1.81 -8.33
N GLU A 77 35.85 1.38 -8.47
CA GLU A 77 37.12 2.09 -8.47
C GLU A 77 37.09 3.40 -9.26
N ALA A 78 37.81 4.41 -8.76
CA ALA A 78 38.38 5.46 -9.59
C ALA A 78 39.81 5.71 -9.09
N ALA A 79 40.72 5.61 -10.06
CA ALA A 79 42.17 5.69 -10.01
C ALA A 79 42.75 6.90 -9.26
#